data_AF-A0A2X3EZ13-F1
#
_entry.id   AF-A0A2X3EZ13-F1
#
_cell.length_a   1.000
_cell.length_b   1.000
_cell.length_c   1.000
_cell.angle_alpha   90.00
_cell.angle_beta   90.00
_cell.angle_gamma   90.00
#
_symmetry.space_group_name_H-M   'P 1'
#
loop_
_entity.id
_entity.type
_entity.pdbx_description
1 polymer ?
#
loop_
_entity_poly.entity_id
_entity_poly.type
_entity_poly.pdbx_seq_one_letter_code
_entity_poly.pdbx_strand_id
1 'polypeptide(L)' 'MGGAVDTVGGPVLAKVLAQTQYRGCVAACGLAGGFDLPTTVMPFILRNVRLQGWIR' A
#
# COMPACT_ATOMS: atom_id res chain seq x y z
N MET A 1 5.07 -13.41 7.30
CA MET A 1 3.78 -13.17 6.59
C MET A 1 3.47 -11.69 6.75
N GLY A 2 3.51 -10.90 5.68
CA GLY A 2 3.42 -9.44 5.77
C GLY A 2 2.54 -8.87 4.67
N GLY A 3 1.24 -9.16 4.72
CA GLY A 3 0.26 -8.59 3.81
C GLY A 3 -0.72 -7.68 4.53
N ALA A 4 -1.23 -6.66 3.85
CA ALA A 4 -2.26 -5.76 4.36
C ALA A 4 -3.37 -5.56 3.32
N VAL A 5 -4.58 -5.31 3.78
CA VAL A 5 -5.72 -4.93 2.94
C VAL A 5 -6.12 -3.53 3.36
N ASP A 6 -6.14 -2.60 2.42
CA ASP A 6 -6.50 -1.22 2.66
C ASP A 6 -7.74 -0.83 1.85
N THR A 7 -8.77 -0.34 2.55
CA THR A 7 -10.02 0.15 1.96
C THR A 7 -10.11 1.68 2.00
N VAL A 8 -9.10 2.36 2.53
CA VAL A 8 -9.10 3.81 2.74
C VAL A 8 -8.39 4.50 1.58
N GLY A 9 -7.21 4.04 1.17
CA GLY A 9 -6.39 4.77 0.21
C GLY A 9 -5.67 5.95 0.87
N GLY A 10 -5.25 6.92 0.07
CA GLY A 10 -4.72 8.17 0.61
C GLY A 10 -3.43 8.02 1.44
N PRO A 11 -3.24 8.92 2.42
CA PRO A 11 -2.11 8.88 3.36
C PRO A 11 -2.04 7.62 4.22
N VAL A 12 -3.18 6.95 4.46
CA VAL A 12 -3.23 5.69 5.23
C VAL A 12 -2.54 4.59 4.44
N LEU A 13 -2.87 4.43 3.16
CA LEU A 13 -2.20 3.49 2.26
C LEU A 13 -0.69 3.74 2.20
N ALA A 14 -0.28 5.00 2.09
CA ALA A 14 1.13 5.38 2.07
C ALA A 14 1.87 4.92 3.34
N LYS A 15 1.25 5.08 4.51
CA LYS A 15 1.83 4.63 5.79
C LYS A 15 1.91 3.11 5.89
N VAL A 16 0.88 2.40 5.44
CA VAL A 16 0.85 0.93 5.40
C VAL A 16 1.99 0.40 4.52
N LEU A 17 2.18 0.97 3.33
CA LEU A 17 3.28 0.60 2.42
C LEU A 17 4.67 0.81 3.06
N ALA A 18 4.85 1.91 3.80
CA ALA A 18 6.11 2.20 4.48
C ALA A 18 6.43 1.22 5.62
N GLN A 19 5.40 0.68 6.29
CA GLN A 19 5.53 -0.27 7.41
C GLN A 19 5.48 -1.74 6.98
N THR A 20 5.24 -2.02 5.69
CA THR A 20 5.13 -3.38 5.18
C THR A 20 6.48 -4.10 5.24
N GLN A 21 6.45 -5.37 5.67
CA GLN A 21 7.64 -6.20 5.78
C GLN A 21 8.26 -6.55 4.42
N TYR A 22 9.51 -7.02 4.44
CA TYR A 22 10.22 -7.45 3.24
C TYR A 22 9.41 -8.50 2.46
N ARG A 23 9.30 -8.32 1.14
CA ARG A 23 8.50 -9.12 0.20
C ARG A 23 6.99 -9.13 0.51
N GLY A 24 6.51 -8.14 1.26
CA GLY A 24 5.10 -8.01 1.62
C GLY A 24 4.21 -7.52 0.48
N CYS A 25 2.90 -7.65 0.67
CA CYS A 25 1.91 -7.29 -0.36
C CYS A 25 0.72 -6.55 0.26
N VAL A 26 0.40 -5.38 -0.28
CA VAL A 26 -0.75 -4.57 0.15
C VAL A 26 -1.80 -4.59 -0.95
N ALA A 27 -3.01 -5.03 -0.63
CA ALA A 27 -4.16 -4.96 -1.53
C ALA A 27 -4.95 -3.67 -1.25
N ALA A 28 -5.05 -2.77 -2.23
CA ALA A 28 -5.86 -1.56 -2.15
C ALA A 28 -7.23 -1.81 -2.81
N CYS A 29 -8.28 -1.80 -2.00
CA CYS A 29 -9.66 -2.13 -2.39
C CYS A 29 -10.62 -0.93 -2.33
N GLY A 30 -10.21 0.20 -1.77
CA GLY A 30 -11.08 1.37 -1.60
C GLY A 30 -10.33 2.69 -1.54
N LEU A 31 -11.04 3.78 -1.86
CA LEU A 31 -10.50 5.15 -1.98
C LEU A 31 -11.25 6.12 -1.03
N ALA A 32 -11.78 5.64 0.08
CA ALA A 32 -12.58 6.45 1.02
C ALA A 32 -11.82 7.67 1.59
N GLY A 33 -10.50 7.56 1.70
CA GLY A 33 -9.56 8.62 2.11
C GLY A 33 -8.87 9.33 0.95
N GLY A 34 -9.31 9.11 -0.29
CA GLY A 34 -8.80 9.76 -1.49
C GLY A 34 -7.95 8.86 -2.39
N PHE A 35 -7.81 9.28 -3.65
CA PHE A 35 -7.03 8.57 -4.67
C PHE A 35 -5.56 8.97 -4.73
N ASP A 36 -5.21 10.09 -4.11
CA ASP A 36 -3.82 10.53 -4.02
C ASP A 36 -3.01 9.53 -3.20
N LEU A 37 -1.85 9.12 -3.70
CA LEU A 37 -0.95 8.21 -3.02
C LEU A 37 0.35 8.94 -2.65
N PRO A 38 0.37 9.68 -1.51
CA PRO A 38 1.56 10.42 -1.06
C PRO A 38 2.58 9.46 -0.41
N THR A 39 3.10 8.53 -1.20
CA THR A 39 4.12 7.55 -0.80
C THR A 39 5.44 7.80 -1.54
N THR A 40 6.49 7.08 -1.16
CA THR A 40 7.78 7.07 -1.87
C THR A 40 7.99 5.73 -2.58
N VAL A 41 8.94 5.68 -3.53
CA VAL A 41 9.31 4.42 -4.21
C VAL A 41 10.16 3.48 -3.34
N MET A 42 10.65 3.97 -2.20
CA MET A 42 11.58 3.27 -1.32
C MET A 42 11.11 1.90 -0.80
N PRO A 43 9.85 1.71 -0.32
CA PRO A 43 9.37 0.40 0.10
C PRO A 43 9.35 -0.64 -1.04
N PHE A 44 9.12 -0.22 -2.29
CA PHE A 44 9.12 -1.12 -3.43
C PHE A 44 10.54 -1.59 -3.78
N ILE A 45 11.50 -0.66 -3.85
CA ILE A 45 12.88 -0.96 -4.25
C ILE A 45 13.64 -1.68 -3.14
N LEU A 46 13.62 -1.16 -1.91
CA LEU A 46 14.44 -1.69 -0.83
C LEU A 46 13.84 -2.92 -0.15
N ARG A 47 12.50 -3.02 -0.12
CA ARG A 47 11.80 -4.09 0.61
C ARG A 47 11.05 -5.05 -0.30
N ASN A 48 11.06 -4.86 -1.62
CA ASN A 48 10.31 -5.68 -2.57
C ASN A 48 8.81 -5.78 -2.18
N VAL A 49 8.24 -4.67 -1.70
CA VAL A 49 6.81 -4.58 -1.39
C VAL A 49 6.02 -4.47 -2.68
N ARG A 50 4.84 -5.09 -2.75
CA ARG A 50 3.92 -4.98 -3.89
C ARG A 50 2.62 -4.31 -3.47
N LEU A 51 2.11 -3.43 -4.32
CA LEU A 51 0.76 -2.87 -4.23
C LEU A 51 -0.10 -3.55 -5.28
N GLN A 52 -1.24 -4.12 -4.88
CA GLN A 52 -2.22 -4.72 -5.80
C GLN A 52 -3.53 -3.96 -5.70
N GLY A 53 -4.03 -3.46 -6.84
CA GLY A 53 -5.34 -2.81 -6.91
C GLY A 53 -6.46 -3.82 -7.12
N TRP A 54 -7.50 -3.74 -6.30
CA TRP A 54 -8.77 -4.45 -6.45
C TRP A 54 -9.90 -3.41 -6.46
N ILE A 55 -9.96 -2.63 -7.54
CA ILE A 55 -11.07 -1.74 -7.83
C ILE A 55 -11.80 -2.28 -9.06
N ARG A 56 -13.10 -2.51 -8.91
CA ARG A 56 -14.02 -2.75 -10.02
C ARG A 56 -14.87 -1.51 -10.22
#